data_AF-E6SP51-F1
#
_entry.id   AF-E6SP51-F1
#
_cell.length_a   1.000
_cell.length_b   1.000
_cell.length_c   1.000
_cell.angle_alpha   90.00
_cell.angle_beta   90.00
_cell.angle_gamma   90.00
#
_symmetry.space_group_name_H-M   'P 1'
#
loop_
_entity.id
_entity.type
_entity.pdbx_description
1 polymer ?
#
loop_
_entity_poly.entity_id
_entity_poly.type
_entity_poly.pdbx_seq_one_letter_code
_entity_poly.pdbx_strand_id
1 'polypeptide(L)'
;MEQKIKKYWWKTIASFLVVLFTMPLGHALMIVMEHLMSPTALHYSAFIMGAVGLVMVIIGVFAKGDTKQTLWGLFGGLLFWTGWVEFLFMYYANRYGTQPELSVSGEVVTKPEYLILPATFGLWAMMMVVYLFCTKTGCNFINWWQNVLLRDKKDAITVRPMTRHTSITTFMELNMMLWTCYLVLMFCYDKNFLGDHHPVTFLVGLGCLIGAFFMFLRQLKLAAWGANIRMAIATVIVFWTPVEILGRMDLFSEIWIAPMEHKAEMLITLGVFIVLAVYLWYVAYKKKSKSAIVSDKTS
;
A
#
# COMPACT_ATOMS: atom_id res chain seq x y z
N MET A 1 -31.14 23.96 3.29
CA MET A 1 -29.83 24.63 3.33
C MET A 1 -28.75 23.55 3.23
N GLU A 2 -28.29 23.23 2.02
CA GLU A 2 -27.18 22.28 1.84
C GLU A 2 -25.94 22.83 2.56
N GLN A 3 -25.51 22.17 3.63
CA GLN A 3 -24.20 22.47 4.21
C GLN A 3 -23.15 22.21 3.14
N LYS A 4 -22.53 23.27 2.61
CA LYS A 4 -21.38 23.17 1.70
C LYS A 4 -20.35 22.26 2.35
N ILE A 5 -20.21 21.03 1.84
CA ILE A 5 -19.26 20.06 2.37
C ILE A 5 -17.87 20.67 2.23
N LYS A 6 -17.23 20.98 3.36
CA LYS A 6 -15.89 21.59 3.39
C LYS A 6 -14.88 20.59 2.84
N LYS A 7 -14.30 20.90 1.67
CA LYS A 7 -13.28 20.07 1.02
C LYS A 7 -11.89 20.44 1.55
N TYR A 8 -11.09 19.44 1.93
CA TYR A 8 -9.72 19.59 2.44
C TYR A 8 -8.70 19.22 1.37
N TRP A 9 -8.65 20.02 0.30
CA TRP A 9 -7.79 19.78 -0.87
C TRP A 9 -6.32 19.60 -0.50
N TRP A 10 -5.73 20.55 0.24
CA TRP A 10 -4.31 20.51 0.59
C TRP A 10 -3.92 19.26 1.37
N LYS A 11 -4.72 18.88 2.38
CA LYS A 11 -4.44 17.67 3.18
C LYS A 11 -4.54 16.41 2.35
N THR A 12 -5.55 16.35 1.48
CA THR A 12 -5.80 15.20 0.61
C THR A 12 -4.68 15.02 -0.40
N ILE A 13 -4.25 16.10 -1.05
CA ILE A 13 -3.13 16.08 -1.99
C ILE A 13 -1.85 15.67 -1.27
N ALA A 14 -1.54 16.28 -0.11
CA ALA A 14 -0.34 15.93 0.65
C ALA A 14 -0.34 14.45 1.10
N SER A 15 -1.45 13.96 1.65
CA SER A 15 -1.58 12.56 2.06
C SER A 15 -1.52 11.59 0.89
N PHE A 16 -2.16 11.94 -0.24
CA PHE A 16 -2.10 11.15 -1.47
C PHE A 16 -0.67 11.09 -2.03
N LEU A 17 0.03 12.22 -2.14
CA LEU A 17 1.39 12.26 -2.66
C LEU A 17 2.40 11.52 -1.78
N VAL A 18 2.28 11.64 -0.45
CA VAL A 18 3.17 10.91 0.46
C VAL A 18 3.05 9.40 0.26
N VAL A 19 1.83 8.88 0.10
CA VAL A 19 1.61 7.45 -0.16
C VAL A 19 1.93 7.08 -1.61
N LEU A 20 1.63 7.94 -2.58
CA LEU A 20 1.91 7.68 -3.99
C LEU A 20 3.40 7.50 -4.21
N PHE A 21 4.23 8.40 -3.65
CA PHE A 21 5.68 8.34 -3.82
C PHE A 21 6.34 7.18 -3.08
N THR A 22 5.69 6.54 -2.10
CA THR A 22 6.29 5.35 -1.47
C THR A 22 6.39 4.16 -2.42
N MET A 23 5.53 4.07 -3.44
CA MET A 23 5.60 2.98 -4.44
C MET A 23 6.86 3.06 -5.32
N PRO A 24 7.09 4.13 -6.12
CA PRO A 24 8.27 4.22 -6.96
C PRO A 24 9.57 4.25 -6.14
N LEU A 25 9.55 4.86 -4.95
CA LEU A 25 10.71 4.82 -4.06
C LEU A 25 10.99 3.41 -3.53
N GLY A 26 9.96 2.61 -3.25
CA GLY A 26 10.09 1.21 -2.86
C GLY A 26 10.72 0.36 -3.97
N HIS A 27 10.17 0.45 -5.20
CA HIS A 27 10.74 -0.24 -6.36
C HIS A 27 12.19 0.18 -6.67
N ALA A 28 12.47 1.49 -6.63
CA ALA A 28 13.82 1.97 -6.85
C ALA A 28 14.79 1.49 -5.76
N LEU A 29 14.37 1.45 -4.49
CA LEU A 29 15.19 0.87 -3.42
C LEU A 29 15.49 -0.60 -3.69
N MET A 30 14.51 -1.39 -4.14
CA MET A 30 14.73 -2.80 -4.47
C MET A 30 15.76 -2.98 -5.58
N ILE A 31 15.61 -2.25 -6.69
CA ILE A 31 16.54 -2.35 -7.83
C ILE A 31 17.95 -1.90 -7.44
N VAL A 32 18.06 -0.83 -6.66
CA VAL A 32 19.37 -0.37 -6.16
C VAL A 32 20.00 -1.42 -5.25
N MET A 33 19.24 -2.09 -4.38
CA MET A 33 19.75 -3.17 -3.55
C MET A 33 20.21 -4.37 -4.40
N GLU A 34 19.45 -4.75 -5.43
CA GLU A 34 19.82 -5.80 -6.38
C GLU A 34 21.14 -5.51 -7.12
N HIS A 35 21.41 -4.24 -7.47
CA HIS A 35 22.62 -3.86 -8.18
C HIS A 35 23.84 -3.64 -7.28
N LEU A 36 23.64 -3.15 -6.05
CA LEU A 36 24.74 -2.77 -5.16
C LEU A 36 25.16 -3.87 -4.19
N MET A 37 24.29 -4.84 -3.89
CA MET A 37 24.56 -5.87 -2.88
C MET A 37 24.86 -7.23 -3.52
N SER A 38 25.74 -8.00 -2.89
CA SER A 38 25.89 -9.42 -3.24
C SER A 38 24.60 -10.19 -2.89
N PRO A 39 24.28 -11.31 -3.55
CA PRO A 39 23.05 -12.07 -3.28
C PRO A 39 22.86 -12.43 -1.81
N THR A 40 23.94 -12.82 -1.13
CA THR A 40 23.91 -13.13 0.31
C THR A 40 23.59 -11.91 1.15
N ALA A 41 24.24 -10.77 0.90
CA ALA A 41 24.00 -9.52 1.62
C ALA A 41 22.58 -8.99 1.38
N LEU A 42 22.05 -9.16 0.17
CA LEU A 42 20.68 -8.78 -0.19
C LEU A 42 19.67 -9.56 0.64
N HIS A 43 19.79 -10.89 0.75
CA HIS A 43 18.84 -11.70 1.50
C HIS A 43 18.85 -11.39 3.00
N TYR A 44 20.04 -11.19 3.60
CA TYR A 44 20.11 -10.77 5.01
C TYR A 44 19.53 -9.36 5.21
N SER A 45 19.83 -8.42 4.32
CA SER A 45 19.29 -7.05 4.37
C SER A 45 17.78 -7.04 4.24
N ALA A 46 17.22 -7.83 3.32
CA ALA A 46 15.78 -7.97 3.15
C ALA A 46 15.09 -8.56 4.38
N PHE A 47 15.67 -9.60 5.00
CA PHE A 47 15.12 -10.17 6.21
C PHE A 47 15.15 -9.17 7.38
N ILE A 48 16.26 -8.43 7.55
CA ILE A 48 16.36 -7.36 8.54
C ILE A 48 15.35 -6.25 8.27
N MET A 49 15.17 -5.87 7.01
CA MET A 49 14.20 -4.84 6.61
C MET A 49 12.77 -5.20 7.02
N GLY A 50 12.34 -6.44 6.79
CA GLY A 50 11.02 -6.90 7.22
C GLY A 50 10.88 -6.96 8.75
N ALA A 51 11.95 -7.35 9.46
CA ALA A 51 11.99 -7.34 10.92
C ALA A 51 11.90 -5.91 11.49
N VAL A 52 12.62 -4.96 10.89
CA VAL A 52 12.52 -3.53 11.20
C VAL A 52 11.08 -3.04 10.96
N GLY A 53 10.47 -3.43 9.84
CA GLY A 53 9.07 -3.13 9.54
C GLY A 53 8.12 -3.59 10.66
N LEU A 54 8.26 -4.83 11.13
CA LEU A 54 7.46 -5.35 12.24
C LEU A 54 7.70 -4.58 13.56
N VAL A 55 8.96 -4.31 13.91
CA VAL A 55 9.32 -3.53 15.11
C VAL A 55 8.72 -2.13 15.06
N MET A 56 8.75 -1.48 13.88
CA MET A 56 8.14 -0.17 13.66
C MET A 56 6.63 -0.19 13.95
N VAL A 57 5.91 -1.23 13.51
CA VAL A 57 4.47 -1.38 13.77
C VAL A 57 4.21 -1.51 15.27
N ILE A 58 5.00 -2.31 15.98
CA ILE A 58 4.90 -2.55 17.43
C ILE A 58 5.18 -1.25 18.20
N ILE A 59 6.24 -0.50 17.84
CA ILE A 59 6.52 0.83 18.42
C ILE A 59 5.35 1.78 18.17
N GLY A 60 4.75 1.72 16.98
CA GLY A 60 3.59 2.51 16.60
C GLY A 60 2.37 2.31 17.49
N VAL A 61 2.22 1.14 18.14
CA VAL A 61 1.15 0.87 19.11
C VAL A 61 1.20 1.86 20.29
N PHE A 62 2.41 2.19 20.74
CA PHE A 62 2.65 3.06 21.89
C PHE A 62 2.77 4.54 21.50
N ALA A 63 2.80 4.87 20.21
CA ALA A 63 2.91 6.24 19.75
C ALA A 63 1.63 7.05 20.05
N LYS A 64 1.79 8.27 20.60
CA LYS A 64 0.67 9.17 20.87
C LYS A 64 0.22 9.91 19.61
N GLY A 65 -1.04 9.71 19.22
CA GLY A 65 -1.72 10.45 18.16
C GLY A 65 -1.98 9.62 16.90
N ASP A 66 -3.22 9.69 16.40
CA ASP A 66 -3.74 8.89 15.28
C ASP A 66 -2.85 8.95 14.02
N THR A 67 -2.37 10.14 13.66
CA THR A 67 -1.48 10.33 12.50
C THR A 67 -0.14 9.63 12.66
N LYS A 68 0.47 9.69 13.86
CA LYS A 68 1.76 9.02 14.09
C LYS A 68 1.61 7.51 14.03
N GLN A 69 0.57 6.98 14.68
CA GLN A 69 0.27 5.55 14.63
C GLN A 69 0.02 5.10 13.18
N THR A 70 -0.71 5.89 12.39
CA THR A 70 -0.93 5.61 10.96
C THR A 70 0.39 5.56 10.18
N LEU A 71 1.30 6.51 10.40
CA LEU A 71 2.60 6.55 9.71
C LEU A 71 3.49 5.36 10.10
N TRP A 72 3.54 5.00 11.38
CA TRP A 72 4.26 3.79 11.82
C TRP A 72 3.70 2.52 11.17
N GLY A 73 2.37 2.41 11.08
CA GLY A 73 1.71 1.29 10.41
C GLY A 73 1.95 1.26 8.89
N LEU A 74 1.95 2.43 8.23
CA LEU A 74 2.24 2.58 6.80
C LEU A 74 3.67 2.15 6.47
N PHE A 75 4.67 2.82 7.06
CA PHE A 75 6.07 2.53 6.76
C PHE A 75 6.49 1.14 7.26
N GLY A 76 6.01 0.74 8.43
CA GLY A 76 6.24 -0.61 8.94
C GLY A 76 5.61 -1.68 8.04
N GLY A 77 4.42 -1.44 7.49
CA GLY A 77 3.76 -2.32 6.53
C GLY A 77 4.47 -2.43 5.19
N LEU A 78 4.98 -1.31 4.66
CA LEU A 78 5.74 -1.32 3.41
C LEU A 78 7.06 -2.08 3.57
N LEU A 79 7.84 -1.80 4.61
CA LEU A 79 9.11 -2.52 4.86
C LEU A 79 8.89 -4.02 5.12
N PHE A 80 7.82 -4.35 5.84
CA PHE A 80 7.41 -5.74 6.06
C PHE A 80 7.07 -6.43 4.74
N TRP A 81 6.24 -5.80 3.90
CA TRP A 81 5.86 -6.35 2.59
C TRP A 81 7.09 -6.56 1.72
N THR A 82 7.89 -5.52 1.49
CA THR A 82 9.07 -5.61 0.63
C THR A 82 10.10 -6.62 1.17
N GLY A 83 10.32 -6.66 2.48
CA GLY A 83 11.33 -7.53 3.08
C GLY A 83 10.89 -8.99 3.18
N TRP A 84 9.75 -9.25 3.81
CA TRP A 84 9.30 -10.61 4.15
C TRP A 84 8.29 -11.22 3.17
N VAL A 85 7.66 -10.42 2.32
CA VAL A 85 6.79 -10.95 1.26
C VAL A 85 7.57 -11.02 -0.04
N GLU A 86 8.01 -9.88 -0.59
CA GLU A 86 8.65 -9.84 -1.92
C GLU A 86 10.03 -10.51 -1.92
N PHE A 87 10.99 -10.00 -1.15
CA PHE A 87 12.36 -10.53 -1.19
C PHE A 87 12.50 -11.95 -0.63
N LEU A 88 11.60 -12.37 0.27
CA LEU A 88 11.58 -13.75 0.75
C LEU A 88 11.05 -14.71 -0.31
N PHE A 89 10.03 -14.32 -1.08
CA PHE A 89 9.63 -15.08 -2.26
C PHE A 89 10.74 -15.10 -3.31
N MET A 90 11.44 -13.98 -3.52
CA MET A 90 12.59 -13.94 -4.43
C MET A 90 13.71 -14.90 -3.97
N TYR A 91 14.01 -14.94 -2.67
CA TYR A 91 14.97 -15.89 -2.11
C TYR A 91 14.60 -17.35 -2.43
N TYR A 92 13.36 -17.74 -2.15
CA TYR A 92 12.91 -19.11 -2.39
C TYR A 92 12.81 -19.44 -3.88
N ALA A 93 12.36 -18.50 -4.70
CA ALA A 93 12.30 -18.65 -6.14
C ALA A 93 13.71 -18.88 -6.72
N ASN A 94 14.69 -18.07 -6.32
CA ASN A 94 16.08 -18.21 -6.75
C ASN A 94 16.72 -19.50 -6.22
N ARG A 95 16.47 -19.85 -4.95
CA ARG A 95 17.02 -21.06 -4.32
C ARG A 95 16.56 -22.34 -5.03
N TYR A 96 15.30 -22.39 -5.44
CA TYR A 96 14.72 -23.57 -6.10
C TYR A 96 14.69 -23.47 -7.62
N GLY A 97 15.28 -22.43 -8.21
CA GLY A 97 15.41 -22.29 -9.66
C GLY A 97 14.07 -22.09 -10.39
N THR A 98 13.14 -21.37 -9.77
CA THR A 98 11.85 -21.03 -10.39
C THR A 98 12.10 -20.14 -11.60
N GLN A 99 11.67 -20.57 -12.77
CA GLN A 99 11.89 -19.83 -14.01
C GLN A 99 10.94 -18.62 -14.06
N PRO A 100 11.41 -17.44 -14.52
CA PRO A 100 10.54 -16.30 -14.77
C PRO A 100 9.56 -16.61 -15.89
N GLU A 101 8.42 -15.93 -15.90
CA GLU A 101 7.53 -16.01 -17.05
C GLU A 101 8.07 -15.11 -18.18
N LEU A 102 8.28 -15.71 -19.35
CA LEU A 102 8.75 -15.01 -20.54
C LEU A 102 7.59 -14.63 -21.47
N SER A 103 7.72 -13.50 -22.15
CA SER A 103 6.86 -13.09 -23.25
C SER A 103 7.10 -13.98 -24.47
N VAL A 104 6.24 -13.85 -25.48
CA VAL A 104 6.49 -14.46 -26.80
C VAL A 104 7.78 -13.92 -27.44
N SER A 105 8.22 -12.70 -27.08
CA SER A 105 9.49 -12.09 -27.51
C SER A 105 10.70 -12.53 -26.68
N GLY A 106 10.53 -13.31 -25.61
CA GLY A 106 11.62 -13.78 -24.73
C GLY A 106 12.02 -12.81 -23.61
N GLU A 107 11.29 -11.72 -23.43
CA GLU A 107 11.48 -10.77 -22.32
C GLU A 107 10.81 -11.27 -21.05
N VAL A 108 11.38 -10.96 -19.89
CA VAL A 108 10.79 -11.35 -18.59
C VAL A 108 9.55 -10.49 -18.32
N VAL A 109 8.37 -11.10 -18.36
CA VAL A 109 7.08 -10.42 -18.11
C VAL A 109 6.65 -10.56 -16.65
N THR A 110 7.04 -11.65 -15.98
CA THR A 110 6.76 -11.83 -14.55
C THR A 110 7.96 -12.39 -13.85
N LYS A 111 8.42 -11.68 -12.82
CA LYS A 111 9.53 -12.13 -11.99
C LYS A 111 9.14 -13.39 -11.20
N PRO A 112 10.08 -14.30 -10.93
CA PRO A 112 9.80 -15.60 -10.29
C PRO A 112 9.07 -15.51 -8.94
N GLU A 113 9.38 -14.49 -8.14
CA GLU A 113 8.75 -14.25 -6.84
C GLU A 113 7.23 -14.05 -6.92
N TYR A 114 6.75 -13.40 -7.97
CA TYR A 114 5.32 -13.13 -8.17
C TYR A 114 4.56 -14.37 -8.64
N LEU A 115 5.25 -15.39 -9.18
CA LEU A 115 4.64 -16.68 -9.53
C LEU A 115 4.34 -17.54 -8.28
N ILE A 116 5.06 -17.32 -7.18
CA ILE A 116 4.78 -17.99 -5.89
C ILE A 116 3.54 -17.36 -5.21
N LEU A 117 3.30 -16.08 -5.45
CA LEU A 117 2.27 -15.30 -4.77
C LEU A 117 0.84 -15.86 -4.95
N PRO A 118 0.38 -16.33 -6.13
CA PRO A 118 -0.90 -17.04 -6.28
C PRO A 118 -1.08 -18.24 -5.35
N ALA A 119 -0.01 -18.99 -5.04
CA ALA A 119 -0.09 -20.15 -4.15
C ALA A 119 -0.50 -19.77 -2.72
N THR A 120 -0.38 -18.49 -2.35
CA THR A 120 -0.79 -17.97 -1.05
C THR A 120 -2.30 -17.69 -0.95
N PHE A 121 -3.07 -17.87 -2.03
CA PHE A 121 -4.52 -17.63 -2.06
C PHE A 121 -5.29 -18.33 -0.92
N GLY A 122 -4.91 -19.56 -0.55
CA GLY A 122 -5.55 -20.27 0.55
C GLY A 122 -5.38 -19.56 1.91
N LEU A 123 -4.17 -19.03 2.17
CA LEU A 123 -3.88 -18.25 3.38
C LEU A 123 -4.60 -16.91 3.36
N TRP A 124 -4.66 -16.26 2.18
CA TRP A 124 -5.42 -15.04 1.97
C TRP A 124 -6.90 -15.23 2.28
N ALA A 125 -7.51 -16.29 1.74
CA ALA A 125 -8.92 -16.59 1.92
C ALA A 125 -9.27 -16.82 3.39
N MET A 126 -8.43 -17.57 4.11
CA MET A 126 -8.57 -17.77 5.55
C MET A 126 -8.53 -16.44 6.33
N MET A 127 -7.58 -15.56 6.00
CA MET A 127 -7.48 -14.24 6.64
C MET A 127 -8.70 -13.35 6.31
N MET A 128 -9.16 -13.39 5.05
CA MET A 128 -10.34 -12.64 4.61
C MET A 128 -11.61 -13.04 5.35
N VAL A 129 -11.80 -14.32 5.69
CA VAL A 129 -12.94 -14.77 6.50
C VAL A 129 -12.96 -14.06 7.86
N VAL A 130 -11.81 -13.94 8.53
CA VAL A 130 -11.70 -13.21 9.82
C VAL A 130 -12.06 -11.73 9.63
N TYR A 131 -11.59 -11.12 8.56
CA TYR A 131 -11.90 -9.73 8.25
C TYR A 131 -13.38 -9.50 7.91
N LEU A 132 -14.02 -10.42 7.21
CA LEU A 132 -15.41 -10.28 6.78
C LEU A 132 -16.41 -10.58 7.90
N PHE A 133 -16.17 -11.60 8.71
CA PHE A 133 -17.16 -12.07 9.68
C PHE A 133 -16.84 -11.69 11.13
N CYS A 134 -15.56 -11.52 11.50
CA CYS A 134 -15.18 -11.35 12.89
C CYS A 134 -14.78 -9.92 13.27
N THR A 135 -14.59 -9.03 12.29
CA THR A 135 -13.90 -7.74 12.53
C THR A 135 -14.65 -6.55 11.93
N LYS A 136 -14.99 -5.54 12.75
CA LYS A 136 -15.33 -4.21 12.23
C LYS A 136 -14.06 -3.45 11.82
N THR A 137 -13.90 -3.17 10.53
CA THR A 137 -12.72 -2.48 9.98
C THR A 137 -12.99 -1.02 9.61
N GLY A 138 -11.94 -0.19 9.56
CA GLY A 138 -12.03 1.16 8.99
C GLY A 138 -11.90 1.18 7.47
N CYS A 139 -11.33 0.12 6.89
CA CYS A 139 -11.18 -0.04 5.45
C CYS A 139 -12.53 -0.08 4.73
N ASN A 140 -12.70 0.79 3.72
CA ASN A 140 -13.92 0.85 2.91
C ASN A 140 -14.09 -0.40 2.04
N PHE A 141 -13.01 -1.04 1.62
CA PHE A 141 -13.05 -2.24 0.78
C PHE A 141 -13.68 -3.43 1.53
N ILE A 142 -13.19 -3.71 2.75
CA ILE A 142 -13.74 -4.77 3.60
C ILE A 142 -15.17 -4.43 4.02
N ASN A 143 -15.45 -3.17 4.37
CA ASN A 143 -16.80 -2.72 4.69
C ASN A 143 -17.79 -2.90 3.52
N TRP A 144 -17.34 -2.67 2.29
CA TRP A 144 -18.16 -2.91 1.10
C TRP A 144 -18.50 -4.39 0.99
N TRP A 145 -17.51 -5.28 1.07
CA TRP A 145 -17.75 -6.73 1.08
C TRP A 145 -18.68 -7.19 2.21
N GLN A 146 -18.49 -6.67 3.43
CA GLN A 146 -19.37 -6.96 4.56
C GLN A 146 -20.81 -6.51 4.29
N ASN A 147 -21.03 -5.34 3.69
CA ASN A 147 -22.36 -4.87 3.36
C ASN A 147 -23.00 -5.73 2.27
N VAL A 148 -22.23 -6.16 1.27
CA VAL A 148 -22.71 -7.02 0.18
C VAL A 148 -23.10 -8.41 0.71
N LEU A 149 -22.28 -9.01 1.57
CA LEU A 149 -22.47 -10.38 2.07
C LEU A 149 -23.43 -10.46 3.27
N LEU A 150 -23.29 -9.57 4.25
CA LEU A 150 -24.03 -9.64 5.52
C LEU A 150 -25.30 -8.80 5.52
N ARG A 151 -25.42 -7.82 4.60
CA ARG A 151 -26.56 -6.90 4.47
C ARG A 151 -27.03 -6.38 5.83
N ASP A 152 -28.29 -6.62 6.18
CA ASP A 152 -28.94 -6.15 7.41
C ASP A 152 -28.42 -6.83 8.69
N LYS A 153 -27.71 -7.96 8.57
CA LYS A 153 -27.16 -8.71 9.71
C LYS A 153 -25.74 -8.29 10.09
N LYS A 154 -25.17 -7.30 9.40
CA LYS A 154 -23.78 -6.85 9.63
C LYS A 154 -23.53 -6.48 11.09
N ASP A 155 -24.41 -5.69 11.69
CA ASP A 155 -24.24 -5.22 13.07
C ASP A 155 -24.43 -6.32 14.12
N ALA A 156 -25.15 -7.40 13.78
CA ALA A 156 -25.33 -8.57 14.63
C ALA A 156 -24.12 -9.52 14.60
N ILE A 157 -23.41 -9.60 13.47
CA ILE A 157 -22.29 -10.53 13.26
C ILE A 157 -20.95 -9.85 13.58
N THR A 158 -20.73 -8.62 13.11
CA THR A 158 -19.48 -7.88 13.29
C THR A 158 -19.58 -6.93 14.51
N VAL A 159 -19.74 -7.48 15.71
CA VAL A 159 -20.06 -6.67 16.90
C VAL A 159 -18.84 -5.89 17.41
N ARG A 160 -17.63 -6.47 17.30
CA ARG A 160 -16.41 -5.91 17.91
C ARG A 160 -15.45 -5.35 16.85
N PRO A 161 -15.02 -4.08 16.94
CA PRO A 161 -13.88 -3.61 16.16
C PRO A 161 -12.60 -4.30 16.64
N MET A 162 -11.62 -4.49 15.74
CA MET A 162 -10.26 -4.81 16.16
C MET A 162 -9.82 -3.76 17.20
N THR A 163 -9.13 -4.19 18.24
CA THR A 163 -8.67 -3.33 19.34
C THR A 163 -8.00 -2.05 18.83
N ARG A 164 -8.17 -0.94 19.56
CA ARG A 164 -7.89 0.46 19.19
C ARG A 164 -6.38 0.76 19.03
N HIS A 165 -5.71 0.08 18.11
CA HIS A 165 -4.32 0.32 17.75
C HIS A 165 -4.24 0.68 16.27
N THR A 166 -4.34 1.97 15.96
CA THR A 166 -4.36 2.47 14.58
C THR A 166 -3.12 2.03 13.79
N SER A 167 -1.97 1.84 14.45
CA SER A 167 -0.74 1.32 13.82
C SER A 167 -0.95 -0.09 13.26
N ILE A 168 -1.40 -1.03 14.10
CA ILE A 168 -1.66 -2.42 13.69
C ILE A 168 -2.78 -2.46 12.65
N THR A 169 -3.86 -1.69 12.85
CA THR A 169 -4.95 -1.65 11.86
C THR A 169 -4.45 -1.15 10.50
N THR A 170 -3.64 -0.09 10.46
CA THR A 170 -3.07 0.43 9.20
C THR A 170 -2.14 -0.59 8.55
N PHE A 171 -1.26 -1.21 9.34
CA PHE A 171 -0.35 -2.26 8.89
C PHE A 171 -1.11 -3.42 8.25
N MET A 172 -2.13 -3.94 8.94
CA MET A 172 -2.90 -5.08 8.46
C MET A 172 -3.77 -4.72 7.25
N GLU A 173 -4.45 -3.57 7.29
CA GLU A 173 -5.29 -3.12 6.16
C GLU A 173 -4.43 -2.88 4.91
N LEU A 174 -3.22 -2.32 5.05
CA LEU A 174 -2.27 -2.15 3.96
C LEU A 174 -1.85 -3.50 3.35
N ASN A 175 -1.36 -4.43 4.17
CA ASN A 175 -0.87 -5.72 3.69
C ASN A 175 -2.01 -6.56 3.07
N MET A 176 -3.20 -6.52 3.67
CA MET A 176 -4.38 -7.22 3.15
C MET A 176 -4.82 -6.67 1.78
N MET A 177 -4.78 -5.34 1.62
CA MET A 177 -5.10 -4.68 0.34
C MET A 177 -4.05 -4.99 -0.73
N LEU A 178 -2.75 -4.88 -0.40
CA LEU A 178 -1.66 -5.26 -1.30
C LEU A 178 -1.81 -6.70 -1.76
N TRP A 179 -1.98 -7.62 -0.81
CA TRP A 179 -2.15 -9.04 -1.11
C TRP A 179 -3.34 -9.31 -2.02
N THR A 180 -4.48 -8.65 -1.77
CA THR A 180 -5.67 -8.79 -2.61
C THR A 180 -5.42 -8.26 -4.02
N CYS A 181 -4.88 -7.05 -4.16
CA CYS A 181 -4.59 -6.46 -5.47
C CYS A 181 -3.58 -7.29 -6.26
N TYR A 182 -2.52 -7.77 -5.61
CA TYR A 182 -1.53 -8.62 -6.25
C TYR A 182 -2.10 -9.97 -6.68
N LEU A 183 -2.91 -10.63 -5.86
CA LEU A 183 -3.57 -11.88 -6.28
C LEU A 183 -4.46 -11.66 -7.49
N VAL A 184 -5.25 -10.58 -7.50
CA VAL A 184 -6.08 -10.22 -8.65
C VAL A 184 -5.22 -10.01 -9.89
N LEU A 185 -4.13 -9.25 -9.79
CA LEU A 185 -3.21 -9.02 -10.91
C LEU A 185 -2.62 -10.33 -11.41
N MET A 186 -2.08 -11.16 -10.53
CA MET A 186 -1.45 -12.42 -10.94
C MET A 186 -2.44 -13.40 -11.58
N PHE A 187 -3.68 -13.48 -11.09
CA PHE A 187 -4.73 -14.28 -11.76
C PHE A 187 -5.18 -13.69 -13.10
N CYS A 188 -5.18 -12.37 -13.25
CA CYS A 188 -5.44 -11.73 -14.54
C CYS A 188 -4.32 -12.02 -15.54
N TYR A 189 -3.08 -12.08 -15.06
CA TYR A 189 -1.89 -12.25 -15.88
C TYR A 189 -1.61 -13.70 -16.26
N ASP A 190 -2.06 -14.67 -15.48
CA ASP A 190 -1.90 -16.09 -15.81
C ASP A 190 -2.64 -16.44 -17.11
N LYS A 191 -1.86 -16.87 -18.12
CA LYS A 191 -2.34 -17.26 -19.46
C LYS A 191 -3.31 -18.44 -19.43
N ASN A 192 -3.25 -19.29 -18.41
CA ASN A 192 -4.17 -20.42 -18.29
C ASN A 192 -5.56 -20.00 -17.73
N PHE A 193 -5.64 -18.84 -17.08
CA PHE A 193 -6.89 -18.31 -16.54
C PHE A 193 -7.52 -17.26 -17.45
N LEU A 194 -6.81 -16.15 -17.68
CA LEU A 194 -7.30 -14.99 -18.43
C LEU A 194 -6.28 -14.59 -19.49
N GLY A 195 -5.06 -14.26 -19.05
CA GLY A 195 -3.99 -13.73 -19.88
C GLY A 195 -3.87 -12.21 -19.83
N ASP A 196 -2.65 -11.74 -20.04
CA ASP A 196 -2.24 -10.33 -19.99
C ASP A 196 -3.02 -9.41 -20.95
N HIS A 197 -3.34 -9.86 -22.15
CA HIS A 197 -4.10 -9.09 -23.16
C HIS A 197 -5.61 -9.37 -23.15
N HIS A 198 -6.13 -10.06 -22.14
CA HIS A 198 -7.53 -10.43 -22.09
C HIS A 198 -8.42 -9.21 -21.78
N PRO A 199 -9.60 -9.04 -22.43
CA PRO A 199 -10.52 -7.92 -22.18
C PRO A 199 -10.91 -7.75 -20.71
N VAL A 200 -10.96 -8.85 -19.95
CA VAL A 200 -11.24 -8.82 -18.50
C VAL A 200 -10.12 -8.11 -17.72
N THR A 201 -8.86 -8.32 -18.08
CA THR A 201 -7.71 -7.64 -17.46
C THR A 201 -7.82 -6.13 -17.64
N PHE A 202 -8.23 -5.66 -18.82
CA PHE A 202 -8.53 -4.25 -19.07
C PHE A 202 -9.71 -3.73 -18.25
N LEU A 203 -10.80 -4.50 -18.16
CA LEU A 203 -11.98 -4.11 -17.37
C LEU A 203 -11.65 -4.01 -15.88
N VAL A 204 -10.80 -4.89 -15.36
CA VAL A 204 -10.29 -4.82 -13.98
C VAL A 204 -9.48 -3.53 -13.80
N GLY A 205 -8.56 -3.23 -14.71
CA GLY A 205 -7.79 -1.98 -14.69
C GLY A 205 -8.69 -0.73 -14.72
N LEU A 206 -9.65 -0.67 -15.65
CA LEU A 206 -10.60 0.43 -15.76
C LEU A 206 -11.48 0.56 -14.51
N GLY A 207 -11.96 -0.55 -13.97
CA GLY A 207 -12.74 -0.59 -12.74
C GLY A 207 -11.95 -0.04 -11.54
N CYS A 208 -10.68 -0.44 -11.40
CA CYS A 208 -9.77 0.11 -10.39
C CYS A 208 -9.52 1.61 -10.59
N LEU A 209 -9.33 2.08 -11.83
CA LEU A 209 -9.13 3.50 -12.11
C LEU A 209 -10.35 4.36 -11.73
N ILE A 210 -11.55 3.93 -12.14
CA ILE A 210 -12.81 4.58 -11.78
C ILE A 210 -13.00 4.56 -10.25
N GLY A 211 -12.74 3.41 -9.62
CA GLY A 211 -12.80 3.25 -8.17
C GLY A 211 -11.86 4.21 -7.42
N ALA A 212 -10.59 4.29 -7.86
CA ALA A 212 -9.60 5.19 -7.29
C ALA A 212 -10.03 6.66 -7.39
N PHE A 213 -10.64 7.07 -8.51
CA PHE A 213 -11.17 8.42 -8.66
C PHE A 213 -12.29 8.73 -7.64
N PHE A 214 -13.27 7.82 -7.48
CA PHE A 214 -14.33 7.99 -6.48
C PHE A 214 -13.78 8.00 -5.05
N MET A 215 -12.78 7.16 -4.76
CA MET A 215 -12.11 7.11 -3.46
C MET A 215 -11.38 8.43 -3.17
N PHE A 216 -10.69 9.00 -4.15
CA PHE A 216 -10.03 10.30 -4.03
C PHE A 216 -11.04 11.42 -3.76
N LEU A 217 -12.18 11.44 -4.46
CA LEU A 217 -13.26 12.40 -4.21
C LEU A 217 -13.83 12.29 -2.79
N ARG A 218 -13.92 11.07 -2.26
CA ARG A 218 -14.33 10.83 -0.87
C ARG A 218 -13.26 11.27 0.13
N GLN A 219 -11.98 11.08 -0.20
CA GLN A 219 -10.85 11.50 0.63
C GLN A 219 -10.85 13.02 0.86
N LEU A 220 -11.28 13.83 -0.13
CA LEU A 220 -11.43 15.29 0.00
C LEU A 220 -12.32 15.74 1.16
N LYS A 221 -13.23 14.88 1.63
CA LYS A 221 -14.16 15.18 2.73
C LYS A 221 -13.57 14.88 4.11
N LEU A 222 -12.41 14.22 4.19
CA LEU A 222 -11.80 13.78 5.45
C LEU A 222 -10.93 14.87 6.09
N ALA A 223 -11.38 15.38 7.24
CA ALA A 223 -10.71 16.46 7.97
C ALA A 223 -9.48 16.01 8.78
N ALA A 224 -9.49 14.77 9.30
CA ALA A 224 -8.46 14.21 10.17
C ALA A 224 -7.30 13.63 9.35
N TRP A 225 -6.06 13.97 9.72
CA TRP A 225 -4.85 13.56 8.98
C TRP A 225 -4.67 12.04 8.92
N GLY A 226 -4.81 11.32 10.04
CA GLY A 226 -4.61 9.86 10.02
C GLY A 226 -5.68 9.13 9.21
N ALA A 227 -6.95 9.53 9.32
CA ALA A 227 -8.03 9.02 8.46
C ALA A 227 -7.81 9.34 6.97
N ASN A 228 -7.31 10.54 6.67
CA ASN A 228 -7.01 10.94 5.29
C ASN A 228 -5.86 10.10 4.71
N ILE A 229 -4.77 9.87 5.47
CA ILE A 229 -3.66 9.00 5.07
C ILE A 229 -4.11 7.56 4.89
N ARG A 230 -4.90 6.99 5.81
CA ARG A 230 -5.43 5.61 5.63
C ARG A 230 -6.28 5.47 4.37
N MET A 231 -7.09 6.48 4.07
CA MET A 231 -7.84 6.51 2.81
C MET A 231 -6.90 6.64 1.61
N ALA A 232 -5.85 7.46 1.71
CA ALA A 232 -4.83 7.59 0.67
C ALA A 232 -4.14 6.26 0.37
N ILE A 233 -3.81 5.46 1.38
CA ILE A 233 -3.25 4.10 1.24
C ILE A 233 -4.14 3.25 0.35
N ALA A 234 -5.43 3.15 0.69
CA ALA A 234 -6.37 2.37 -0.11
C ALA A 234 -6.53 2.93 -1.54
N THR A 235 -6.60 4.26 -1.69
CA THR A 235 -6.72 4.91 -3.01
C THR A 235 -5.50 4.64 -3.88
N VAL A 236 -4.28 4.76 -3.33
CA VAL A 236 -3.03 4.57 -4.08
C VAL A 236 -2.84 3.11 -4.48
N ILE A 237 -3.10 2.15 -3.57
CA ILE A 237 -2.99 0.72 -3.90
C ILE A 237 -3.91 0.35 -5.07
N VAL A 238 -5.16 0.82 -5.04
CA VAL A 238 -6.12 0.58 -6.13
C VAL A 238 -5.75 1.36 -7.40
N PHE A 239 -5.23 2.58 -7.26
CA PHE A 239 -4.74 3.38 -8.39
C PHE A 239 -3.51 2.77 -9.07
N TRP A 240 -2.70 2.01 -8.34
CA TRP A 240 -1.51 1.38 -8.90
C TRP A 240 -1.84 0.18 -9.80
N THR A 241 -2.94 -0.53 -9.53
CA THR A 241 -3.38 -1.66 -10.36
C THR A 241 -3.47 -1.35 -11.87
N PRO A 242 -4.14 -0.27 -12.33
CA PRO A 242 -4.13 0.08 -13.74
C PRO A 242 -2.75 0.54 -14.24
N VAL A 243 -1.94 1.18 -13.41
CA VAL A 243 -0.57 1.57 -13.79
C VAL A 243 0.25 0.31 -14.12
N GLU A 244 0.16 -0.71 -13.27
CA GLU A 244 0.82 -2.00 -13.47
C GLU A 244 0.35 -2.73 -14.74
N ILE A 245 -0.97 -2.71 -15.02
CA ILE A 245 -1.54 -3.34 -16.22
C ILE A 245 -1.05 -2.62 -17.48
N LEU A 246 -1.06 -1.28 -17.47
CA LEU A 246 -0.63 -0.48 -18.61
C LEU A 246 0.89 -0.59 -18.85
N GLY A 247 1.68 -0.66 -17.77
CA GLY A 247 3.12 -0.90 -17.85
C GLY A 247 3.47 -2.28 -18.39
N ARG A 248 2.76 -3.34 -17.96
CA ARG A 248 2.91 -4.70 -18.50
C ARG A 248 2.57 -4.80 -20.00
N MET A 249 1.70 -3.91 -20.48
CA MET A 249 1.36 -3.80 -21.90
C MET A 249 2.32 -2.93 -22.71
N ASP A 250 3.42 -2.47 -22.11
CA ASP A 250 4.42 -1.60 -22.75
C ASP A 250 3.83 -0.27 -23.28
N LEU A 251 2.74 0.21 -22.67
CA LEU A 251 2.12 1.49 -23.05
C LEU A 251 2.85 2.69 -22.43
N PHE A 252 3.67 2.47 -21.40
CA PHE A 252 4.49 3.49 -20.75
C PHE A 252 5.83 2.90 -20.30
N SER A 253 6.92 3.63 -20.52
CA SER A 253 8.20 3.34 -19.86
C SER A 253 8.11 3.74 -18.39
N GLU A 254 8.05 2.76 -17.49
CA GLU A 254 8.00 3.02 -16.06
C GLU A 254 9.33 3.58 -15.56
N ILE A 255 9.32 4.85 -15.17
CA ILE A 255 10.47 5.62 -14.68
C ILE A 255 11.22 4.90 -13.54
N TRP A 256 10.50 4.09 -12.75
CA TRP A 256 11.01 3.35 -11.60
C TRP A 256 11.47 1.91 -11.91
N ILE A 257 11.26 1.38 -13.12
CA ILE A 257 11.83 0.08 -13.55
C ILE A 257 13.31 0.25 -13.93
N ALA A 258 13.70 1.43 -14.42
CA ALA A 258 15.09 1.77 -14.76
C ALA A 258 15.59 3.01 -13.98
N PRO A 259 15.66 2.95 -12.63
CA PRO A 259 16.06 4.10 -11.81
C PRO A 259 17.49 4.58 -12.10
N MET A 260 18.33 3.70 -12.66
CA MET A 260 19.70 4.01 -13.05
C MET A 260 19.79 4.80 -14.35
N GLU A 261 18.78 4.74 -15.22
CA GLU A 261 18.68 5.56 -16.43
C GLU A 261 17.95 6.87 -16.12
N HIS A 262 16.91 6.81 -15.28
CA HIS A 262 16.08 7.95 -14.87
C HIS A 262 16.51 8.60 -13.54
N LYS A 263 17.82 8.75 -13.32
CA LYS A 263 18.39 9.26 -12.04
C LYS A 263 17.81 10.61 -11.63
N ALA A 264 17.60 11.53 -12.57
CA ALA A 264 17.09 12.86 -12.29
C ALA A 264 15.63 12.83 -11.78
N GLU A 265 14.77 12.04 -12.42
CA GLU A 265 13.35 11.92 -12.06
C GLU A 265 13.17 11.23 -10.69
N MET A 266 14.01 10.23 -10.41
CA MET A 266 14.05 9.57 -9.10
C MET A 266 14.55 10.51 -7.99
N LEU A 267 15.59 11.32 -8.24
CA LEU A 267 16.09 12.30 -7.28
C LEU A 267 15.08 13.42 -7.01
N ILE A 268 14.36 13.89 -8.02
CA ILE A 268 13.28 14.87 -7.87
C ILE A 268 12.15 14.28 -7.02
N THR A 269 11.73 13.05 -7.32
CA THR A 269 10.66 12.37 -6.55
C THR A 269 11.07 12.20 -5.09
N LEU A 270 12.31 11.78 -4.82
CA LEU A 270 12.86 11.68 -3.47
C LEU A 270 12.91 13.05 -2.78
N GLY A 271 13.35 14.10 -3.49
CA GLY A 271 13.39 15.47 -2.97
C GLY A 271 12.01 15.98 -2.56
N VAL A 272 11.00 15.80 -3.42
CA VAL A 272 9.62 16.17 -3.11
C VAL A 272 9.08 15.36 -1.93
N PHE A 273 9.37 14.06 -1.87
CA PHE A 273 8.98 13.22 -0.74
C PHE A 273 9.58 13.70 0.59
N ILE A 274 10.87 14.04 0.61
CA ILE A 274 11.55 14.59 1.80
C ILE A 274 10.92 15.93 2.21
N VAL A 275 10.67 16.83 1.25
CA VAL A 275 10.03 18.13 1.53
C VAL A 275 8.64 17.93 2.13
N LEU A 276 7.83 17.01 1.59
CA LEU A 276 6.51 16.69 2.12
C LEU A 276 6.60 16.08 3.52
N ALA A 277 7.55 15.18 3.76
CA ALA A 277 7.77 14.56 5.07
C ALA A 277 8.18 15.61 6.12
N VAL A 278 9.14 16.48 5.80
CA VAL A 278 9.58 17.60 6.67
C VAL A 278 8.43 18.56 6.91
N TYR A 279 7.65 18.89 5.88
CA TYR A 279 6.47 19.75 6.02
C TYR A 279 5.41 19.15 6.96
N LEU A 280 5.09 17.86 6.83
CA LEU A 280 4.16 17.19 7.74
C LEU A 280 4.69 17.14 9.18
N TRP A 281 6.01 17.00 9.35
CA TRP A 281 6.63 17.05 10.66
C TRP A 281 6.56 18.44 11.29
N TYR A 282 6.86 19.49 10.52
CA TYR A 282 6.71 20.91 10.92
C TYR A 282 5.24 21.23 11.26
N VAL A 283 4.33 20.84 10.37
CA VAL A 283 2.93 20.45 10.58
C VAL A 283 2.54 20.16 12.04
N ALA A 284 2.98 18.96 12.43
CA ALA A 284 2.71 18.34 13.70
C ALA A 284 3.40 19.06 14.87
N TYR A 285 4.62 19.57 14.68
CA TYR A 285 5.37 20.29 15.70
C TYR A 285 4.71 21.61 16.08
N LYS A 286 4.31 22.42 15.10
CA LYS A 286 3.63 23.71 15.31
C LYS A 286 2.30 23.54 16.02
N LYS A 287 1.57 22.45 15.74
CA LYS A 287 0.33 22.12 16.44
C LYS A 287 0.59 21.78 17.92
N LYS A 288 1.65 21.03 18.23
CA LYS A 288 2.08 20.71 19.60
C LYS A 288 2.46 21.98 20.39
N SER A 289 3.20 22.89 19.77
CA SER A 289 3.60 24.17 20.36
C SER A 289 2.38 25.05 20.68
N LYS A 290 1.41 25.19 19.75
CA LYS A 290 0.17 25.93 20.02
C LYS A 290 -0.67 25.33 21.16
N SER A 291 -0.78 24.00 21.25
CA SER A 291 -1.49 23.36 22.37
C SER A 291 -0.77 23.51 23.71
N ALA A 292 0.57 23.58 23.72
CA ALA A 292 1.34 23.84 24.95
C ALA A 292 1.14 25.29 25.44
N ILE A 293 1.19 26.26 24.53
CA ILE A 293 1.00 27.70 24.84
C ILE A 293 -0.42 27.99 25.36
N VAL A 294 -1.44 27.27 24.88
CA VAL A 294 -2.82 27.44 25.37
C VAL A 294 -3.00 26.84 26.77
N SER A 295 -2.35 25.72 27.08
CA SER A 295 -2.40 25.10 28.42
C SER A 295 -1.75 26.00 29.49
N ASP A 296 -0.69 26.70 29.14
CA ASP A 296 0.10 27.58 30.04
C ASP A 296 -0.60 28.92 30.31
N LYS A 297 -1.60 29.30 29.49
CA LYS A 297 -2.43 30.50 29.68
C LYS A 297 -3.72 30.24 30.47
N THR A 298 -3.99 28.98 30.79
CA THR A 298 -5.21 28.53 31.50
C THR A 298 -4.92 27.96 32.90
N SER A 299 -3.66 27.95 33.33
CA SER A 299 -3.21 27.70 34.70
C SER A 299 -2.84 29.02 35.37
#